data_AF-A0A2D5Z8V6-F1
#
_entry.id   AF-A0A2D5Z8V6-F1
#
_cell.length_a   1.000
_cell.length_b   1.000
_cell.length_c   1.000
_cell.angle_alpha   90.00
_cell.angle_beta   90.00
_cell.angle_gamma   90.00
#
_symmetry.space_group_name_H-M   'P 1'
#
loop_
_entity.id
_entity.type
_entity.pdbx_description
1 polymer ?
#
loop_
_entity_poly.entity_id
_entity_poly.type
_entity_poly.pdbx_seq_one_letter_code
_entity_poly.pdbx_strand_id
1 'polypeptide(L)'
;MAYREIWNGCAHQPQHTHSPLERTWFDDAWAARNHLNLMGSSDEMEAMLGKVKWVGPSFVHTFNYLVPLEEFFEEHPEYYAQIDGVRVREHHGQIAQLCLTNPDVLDRCVERARQWIDEEAPNPQSRLLVSVTVNDTEVFCKCARCVAINQEEGVDEGGTKMRFVNAIAQELAKHYPNVAVETMIYKTEVPKQTKPVDNVIIRNVSGIDWRRSLDDLTCPATQRTLARFEELRQAAGEHGFYNWSKHVQFDDFLRPMPNLRHTARNFRIMRANGVVGPFAQNQQSRGAELQDLRFYVIARAMWRPEVDSTATMQEFCRLYYGEAADAVLRYLDFLHEEYGDKAPESELIDDRFVTHGDALLAEAEAAVDAPDMKLRVATLRLPIWNLMLKRSFDEVGRVYSFPLEWRFSFDAAVCGLEDGWAGTTDFAGWDTMRIDRHWTLQGEGRRGVAWYGTSFDMPDTDGAPLGICFSAVDGKCDVFVDGRKVGEQKLKADMSWALSFFVGLDDGLSPGRHTIVVRVDKSYENSGIWRPITIVDMSVPLPPALRIAGERFLDVARRVHFANITECYGDPARQVDGMLLPSIEFFLRHGKKK
;
A
#
# COMPACT_ATOMS: atom_id res chain seq x y z
N MET A 1 18.23 -24.65 18.56
CA MET A 1 17.31 -24.02 17.59
C MET A 1 18.14 -23.15 16.66
N ALA A 2 18.16 -23.51 15.38
CA ALA A 2 18.69 -22.65 14.32
C ALA A 2 17.72 -21.47 14.09
N TYR A 3 18.09 -20.44 13.33
CA TYR A 3 17.20 -19.33 12.90
C TYR A 3 15.91 -19.80 12.18
N ARG A 4 15.79 -21.12 11.95
CA ARG A 4 14.78 -21.88 11.21
C ARG A 4 13.36 -21.89 11.82
N GLU A 5 13.10 -21.33 13.01
CA GLU A 5 11.79 -21.57 13.68
C GLU A 5 11.17 -20.33 14.36
N ILE A 6 11.78 -19.14 14.23
CA ILE A 6 11.57 -18.06 15.21
C ILE A 6 11.04 -16.78 14.57
N TRP A 7 10.49 -16.83 13.35
CA TRP A 7 9.93 -15.60 12.78
C TRP A 7 8.55 -15.78 12.16
N ASN A 8 7.55 -15.52 13.01
CA ASN A 8 6.16 -15.31 12.64
C ASN A 8 5.85 -13.81 12.78
N GLY A 9 6.14 -13.04 11.74
CA GLY A 9 5.84 -11.60 11.75
C GLY A 9 4.47 -11.33 11.15
N CYS A 10 3.61 -10.60 11.86
CA CYS A 10 2.37 -10.06 11.30
C CYS A 10 2.30 -8.58 11.63
N ALA A 11 2.80 -7.73 10.74
CA ALA A 11 2.90 -6.31 11.03
C ALA A 11 2.61 -5.48 9.79
N HIS A 12 2.30 -4.22 10.04
CA HIS A 12 2.52 -3.17 9.08
C HIS A 12 3.91 -2.54 9.30
N GLN A 13 4.55 -2.05 8.24
CA GLN A 13 5.88 -1.46 8.28
C GLN A 13 5.87 0.07 8.47
N PRO A 14 6.43 0.61 9.57
CA PRO A 14 6.97 1.96 9.51
C PRO A 14 8.30 1.90 8.75
N GLN A 15 8.28 1.90 7.41
CA GLN A 15 9.54 1.89 6.64
C GLN A 15 10.35 3.19 6.82
N HIS A 16 9.76 4.26 7.35
CA HIS A 16 10.34 5.60 7.33
C HIS A 16 10.04 6.51 8.54
N THR A 17 9.58 5.99 9.69
CA THR A 17 9.15 6.86 10.79
C THR A 17 9.82 6.53 12.14
N HIS A 18 10.51 7.53 12.69
CA HIS A 18 11.04 7.55 14.07
C HIS A 18 10.00 8.00 15.10
N SER A 19 8.70 7.97 14.77
CA SER A 19 7.66 8.55 15.63
C SER A 19 7.29 7.58 16.78
N PRO A 20 7.49 7.94 18.05
CA PRO A 20 7.05 7.13 19.19
C PRO A 20 5.52 7.02 19.30
N LEU A 21 4.78 7.80 18.50
CA LEU A 21 3.31 7.79 18.42
C LEU A 21 2.77 6.72 17.46
N GLU A 22 3.63 6.11 16.65
CA GLU A 22 3.28 5.06 15.66
C GLU A 22 3.69 3.68 16.18
N ARG A 23 3.30 3.38 17.43
CA ARG A 23 3.31 1.99 17.91
C ARG A 23 2.43 1.17 16.98
N THR A 24 2.82 -0.07 16.72
CA THR A 24 1.87 -1.01 16.13
C THR A 24 0.63 -0.99 17.03
N TRP A 25 -0.56 -0.65 16.50
CA TRP A 25 -1.80 -0.52 17.27
C TRP A 25 -2.28 -1.84 17.92
N PHE A 26 -1.42 -2.86 17.92
CA PHE A 26 -1.59 -4.10 18.64
C PHE A 26 -1.23 -3.91 20.11
N ASP A 27 -2.07 -4.47 20.95
CA ASP A 27 -1.72 -4.74 22.33
C ASP A 27 -0.55 -5.74 22.36
N ASP A 28 0.60 -5.34 22.91
CA ASP A 28 1.80 -6.18 23.06
C ASP A 28 1.45 -7.51 23.76
N ALA A 29 0.49 -7.51 24.69
CA ALA A 29 0.02 -8.72 25.35
C ALA A 29 -0.80 -9.62 24.41
N TRP A 30 -1.57 -9.05 23.49
CA TRP A 30 -2.26 -9.83 22.45
C TRP A 30 -1.24 -10.46 21.49
N ALA A 31 -0.24 -9.69 21.05
CA ALA A 31 0.82 -10.18 20.17
C ALA A 31 1.61 -11.32 20.82
N ALA A 32 2.02 -11.15 22.07
CA ALA A 32 2.71 -12.17 22.86
C ALA A 32 1.86 -13.44 23.04
N ARG A 33 0.58 -13.32 23.38
CA ARG A 33 -0.34 -14.47 23.51
C ARG A 33 -0.54 -15.23 22.19
N ASN A 34 -0.37 -14.56 21.07
CA ASN A 34 -0.49 -15.16 19.74
C ASN A 34 0.87 -15.53 19.11
N HIS A 35 1.97 -15.45 19.87
CA HIS A 35 3.32 -15.78 19.42
C HIS A 35 3.74 -15.02 18.14
N LEU A 36 3.32 -13.75 18.03
CA LEU A 36 3.67 -12.87 16.91
C LEU A 36 4.93 -12.09 17.25
N ASN A 37 5.97 -12.19 16.42
CA ASN A 37 7.18 -11.38 16.54
C ASN A 37 6.96 -10.08 15.76
N LEU A 38 6.34 -9.09 16.41
CA LEU A 38 6.06 -7.77 15.84
C LEU A 38 7.32 -6.90 15.83
N MET A 39 7.51 -6.13 14.76
CA MET A 39 8.52 -5.07 14.77
C MET A 39 8.04 -3.87 15.59
N GLY A 40 8.94 -3.24 16.33
CA GLY A 40 8.66 -2.03 17.11
C GLY A 40 8.00 -2.27 18.48
N SER A 41 8.02 -3.52 18.98
CA SER A 41 7.51 -3.86 20.32
C SER A 41 8.28 -3.15 21.44
N SER A 42 7.58 -2.69 22.47
CA SER A 42 8.12 -1.82 23.53
C SER A 42 8.78 -2.54 24.72
N ASP A 43 9.70 -3.45 24.44
CA ASP A 43 10.61 -4.10 25.41
C ASP A 43 10.13 -5.38 26.12
N GLU A 44 8.83 -5.68 26.22
CA GLU A 44 8.38 -6.93 26.89
C GLU A 44 8.27 -8.15 25.95
N MET A 45 8.07 -7.96 24.65
CA MET A 45 7.92 -9.07 23.71
C MET A 45 9.21 -9.89 23.52
N GLU A 46 10.38 -9.26 23.56
CA GLU A 46 11.68 -9.96 23.51
C GLU A 46 11.85 -10.89 24.72
N ALA A 47 11.43 -10.44 25.91
CA ALA A 47 11.45 -11.23 27.13
C ALA A 47 10.41 -12.38 27.13
N MET A 48 9.25 -12.18 26.48
CA MET A 48 8.15 -13.16 26.46
C MET A 48 8.24 -14.21 25.34
N LEU A 49 8.67 -13.81 24.14
CA LEU A 49 8.68 -14.65 22.93
C LEU A 49 10.08 -15.18 22.57
N GLY A 50 11.12 -14.57 23.13
CA GLY A 50 12.50 -14.99 22.96
C GLY A 50 13.20 -14.41 21.73
N LYS A 51 14.20 -15.16 21.27
CA LYS A 51 15.58 -14.72 21.11
C LYS A 51 15.96 -14.08 19.76
N VAL A 52 15.06 -13.61 18.90
CA VAL A 52 15.46 -13.07 17.57
C VAL A 52 15.21 -11.57 17.47
N LYS A 53 16.26 -10.80 17.17
CA LYS A 53 16.21 -9.34 17.07
C LYS A 53 16.76 -8.86 15.73
N TRP A 54 16.03 -7.97 15.07
CA TRP A 54 16.55 -7.21 13.94
C TRP A 54 17.40 -6.06 14.46
N VAL A 55 18.60 -5.91 13.91
CA VAL A 55 19.51 -4.81 14.26
C VAL A 55 19.63 -3.83 13.10
N GLY A 56 19.85 -2.56 13.43
CA GLY A 56 19.85 -1.47 12.47
C GLY A 56 18.48 -0.81 12.30
N PRO A 57 18.39 0.22 11.44
CA PRO A 57 17.22 1.09 11.35
C PRO A 57 16.04 0.47 10.59
N SER A 58 16.25 -0.64 9.87
CA SER A 58 15.21 -1.32 9.10
C SER A 58 15.52 -2.80 8.94
N PHE A 59 14.48 -3.63 8.83
CA PHE A 59 14.60 -5.06 8.55
C PHE A 59 14.65 -5.40 7.05
N VAL A 60 14.51 -4.39 6.16
CA VAL A 60 14.60 -4.47 4.69
C VAL A 60 14.99 -3.10 4.09
N HIS A 61 15.26 -3.05 2.79
CA HIS A 61 15.66 -1.85 2.06
C HIS A 61 16.85 -1.11 2.70
N THR A 62 17.87 -1.86 3.11
CA THR A 62 18.95 -1.35 3.97
C THR A 62 20.15 -0.76 3.25
N PHE A 63 20.27 -0.86 1.93
CA PHE A 63 21.44 -0.36 1.21
C PHE A 63 21.70 1.14 1.45
N ASN A 64 20.67 2.00 1.38
CA ASN A 64 20.84 3.43 1.69
C ASN A 64 21.06 3.73 3.19
N TYR A 65 20.83 2.77 4.08
CA TYR A 65 21.19 2.91 5.50
C TYR A 65 22.61 2.40 5.78
N LEU A 66 23.10 1.44 5.00
CA LEU A 66 24.46 0.92 5.10
C LEU A 66 25.47 1.91 4.53
N VAL A 67 25.18 2.46 3.36
CA VAL A 67 26.00 3.45 2.66
C VAL A 67 25.06 4.54 2.12
N PRO A 68 24.72 5.57 2.94
CA PRO A 68 23.79 6.62 2.57
C PRO A 68 24.27 7.47 1.38
N LEU A 69 23.39 7.62 0.40
CA LEU A 69 23.64 8.39 -0.81
C LEU A 69 24.00 9.84 -0.48
N GLU A 70 23.25 10.43 0.44
CA GLU A 70 23.40 11.82 0.88
C GLU A 70 24.76 12.07 1.57
N GLU A 71 25.37 11.02 2.13
CA GLU A 71 26.66 11.10 2.82
C GLU A 71 27.84 10.85 1.88
N PHE A 72 27.75 9.85 0.98
CA PHE A 72 28.92 9.37 0.23
C PHE A 72 28.95 9.73 -1.25
N PHE A 73 27.84 10.11 -1.90
CA PHE A 73 27.82 10.17 -3.37
C PHE A 73 28.77 11.24 -3.95
N GLU A 74 28.89 12.41 -3.32
CA GLU A 74 29.72 13.51 -3.84
C GLU A 74 31.21 13.17 -3.84
N GLU A 75 31.68 12.48 -2.79
CA GLU A 75 33.10 12.11 -2.63
C GLU A 75 33.42 10.75 -3.24
N HIS A 76 32.45 9.82 -3.21
CA HIS A 76 32.58 8.42 -3.61
C HIS A 76 31.47 7.97 -4.56
N PRO A 77 31.32 8.60 -5.75
CA PRO A 77 30.30 8.20 -6.71
C PRO A 77 30.49 6.75 -7.20
N GLU A 78 31.69 6.20 -7.13
CA GLU A 78 32.03 4.81 -7.45
C GLU A 78 31.37 3.76 -6.53
N TYR A 79 30.81 4.18 -5.39
CA TYR A 79 30.04 3.31 -4.50
C TYR A 79 28.66 2.97 -5.08
N TYR A 80 28.17 3.73 -6.04
CA TYR A 80 26.79 3.66 -6.53
C TYR A 80 26.70 3.13 -7.96
N ALA A 81 25.48 2.85 -8.41
CA ALA A 81 25.20 2.27 -9.72
C ALA A 81 25.84 3.09 -10.85
N GLN A 82 26.44 2.38 -11.80
CA GLN A 82 26.83 2.94 -13.09
C GLN A 82 25.75 2.62 -14.13
N ILE A 83 25.22 3.64 -14.80
CA ILE A 83 24.26 3.51 -15.91
C ILE A 83 24.82 4.30 -17.09
N ASP A 84 24.86 3.69 -18.27
CA ASP A 84 25.41 4.29 -19.50
C ASP A 84 26.79 4.93 -19.34
N GLY A 85 27.64 4.29 -18.51
CA GLY A 85 29.00 4.74 -18.24
C GLY A 85 29.14 5.81 -17.15
N VAL A 86 28.03 6.29 -16.58
CA VAL A 86 28.02 7.36 -15.57
C VAL A 86 27.58 6.81 -14.21
N ARG A 87 28.26 7.22 -13.13
CA ARG A 87 27.81 6.96 -11.76
C ARG A 87 26.64 7.87 -11.44
N VAL A 88 25.51 7.29 -11.07
CA VAL A 88 24.26 8.02 -10.89
C VAL A 88 23.81 7.97 -9.45
N ARG A 89 23.28 9.11 -8.97
CA ARG A 89 22.60 9.18 -7.68
C ARG A 89 21.17 8.66 -7.76
N GLU A 90 20.52 9.00 -8.87
CA GLU A 90 19.16 8.59 -9.19
C GLU A 90 19.04 8.38 -10.70
N HIS A 91 18.04 7.60 -11.10
CA HIS A 91 17.69 7.40 -12.50
C HIS A 91 16.17 7.33 -12.61
N HIS A 92 15.56 8.16 -13.47
CA HIS A 92 14.11 8.29 -13.58
C HIS A 92 13.38 8.55 -12.25
N GLY A 93 13.99 9.36 -11.36
CA GLY A 93 13.42 9.71 -10.06
C GLY A 93 13.49 8.59 -9.00
N GLN A 94 14.23 7.52 -9.28
CA GLN A 94 14.48 6.43 -8.34
C GLN A 94 15.94 6.45 -7.87
N ILE A 95 16.15 6.27 -6.57
CA ILE A 95 17.49 6.20 -5.96
C ILE A 95 18.30 5.03 -6.54
N ALA A 96 19.59 5.26 -6.78
CA ALA A 96 20.53 4.25 -7.24
C ALA A 96 20.75 3.12 -6.22
N GLN A 97 21.00 1.91 -6.72
CA GLN A 97 21.54 0.82 -5.91
C GLN A 97 23.05 0.96 -5.73
N LEU A 98 23.62 0.24 -4.77
CA LEU A 98 25.07 0.17 -4.55
C LEU A 98 25.79 -0.65 -5.64
N CYS A 99 27.06 -0.32 -5.88
CA CYS A 99 27.97 -1.09 -6.72
C CYS A 99 28.61 -2.23 -5.90
N LEU A 100 27.97 -3.39 -5.86
CA LEU A 100 28.33 -4.53 -5.01
C LEU A 100 29.63 -5.25 -5.39
N THR A 101 30.37 -4.74 -6.38
CA THR A 101 31.70 -5.24 -6.77
C THR A 101 32.84 -4.31 -6.33
N ASN A 102 32.51 -3.16 -5.73
CA ASN A 102 33.48 -2.26 -5.14
C ASN A 102 33.89 -2.79 -3.75
N PRO A 103 35.19 -3.07 -3.50
CA PRO A 103 35.64 -3.58 -2.20
C PRO A 103 35.38 -2.60 -1.05
N ASP A 104 35.47 -1.29 -1.29
CA ASP A 104 35.25 -0.30 -0.24
C ASP A 104 33.79 -0.30 0.24
N VAL A 105 32.84 -0.57 -0.67
CA VAL A 105 31.42 -0.73 -0.31
C VAL A 105 31.22 -1.95 0.60
N LEU A 106 31.95 -3.05 0.37
CA LEU A 106 31.92 -4.22 1.25
C LEU A 106 32.40 -3.84 2.65
N ASP A 107 33.55 -3.18 2.74
CA ASP A 107 34.15 -2.79 4.02
C ASP A 107 33.23 -1.85 4.81
N ARG A 108 32.63 -0.85 4.14
CA ARG A 108 31.69 0.08 4.77
C ARG A 108 30.41 -0.62 5.25
N CYS A 109 29.85 -1.53 4.45
CA CYS A 109 28.69 -2.32 4.87
C CYS A 109 29.00 -3.21 6.08
N VAL A 110 30.17 -3.84 6.12
CA VAL A 110 30.61 -4.64 7.28
C VAL A 110 30.77 -3.74 8.51
N GLU A 111 31.45 -2.60 8.38
CA GLU A 111 31.66 -1.65 9.48
C GLU A 111 30.32 -1.16 10.04
N ARG A 112 29.40 -0.73 9.18
CA ARG A 112 28.06 -0.26 9.61
C ARG A 112 27.25 -1.38 10.25
N ALA A 113 27.29 -2.59 9.71
CA ALA A 113 26.62 -3.75 10.31
C ALA A 113 27.18 -4.09 11.69
N ARG A 114 28.51 -4.02 11.88
CA ARG A 114 29.16 -4.19 13.19
C ARG A 114 28.68 -3.14 14.19
N GLN A 115 28.63 -1.88 13.77
CA GLN A 115 28.10 -0.81 14.60
C GLN A 115 26.68 -1.11 15.08
N TRP A 116 25.77 -1.50 14.18
CA TRP A 116 24.40 -1.86 14.55
C TRP A 116 24.32 -3.05 15.52
N ILE A 117 25.22 -4.03 15.38
CA ILE A 117 25.29 -5.17 16.29
C ILE A 117 25.83 -4.75 17.66
N ASP A 118 26.87 -3.92 17.70
CA ASP A 118 27.55 -3.50 18.94
C ASP A 118 26.72 -2.51 19.76
N GLU A 119 25.79 -1.78 19.13
CA GLU A 119 24.79 -0.93 19.80
C GLU A 119 23.77 -1.73 20.61
N GLU A 120 23.64 -3.04 20.37
CA GLU A 120 22.73 -3.91 21.10
C GLU A 120 23.27 -4.35 22.45
N ALA A 121 22.38 -4.41 23.45
CA ALA A 121 22.74 -4.92 24.78
C ALA A 121 23.24 -6.39 24.67
N PRO A 122 24.44 -6.73 25.18
CA PRO A 122 24.99 -8.07 25.06
C PRO A 122 24.09 -9.11 25.74
N ASN A 123 23.35 -9.89 24.93
CA ASN A 123 22.60 -11.03 25.38
C ASN A 123 23.05 -12.28 24.62
N PRO A 124 23.83 -13.19 25.25
CA PRO A 124 24.32 -14.41 24.58
C PRO A 124 23.21 -15.39 24.22
N GLN A 125 21.99 -15.15 24.71
CA GLN A 125 20.82 -15.90 24.29
C GLN A 125 20.18 -15.33 23.02
N SER A 126 20.38 -14.05 22.71
CA SER A 126 19.80 -13.39 21.54
C SER A 126 20.52 -13.82 20.24
N ARG A 127 19.74 -13.87 19.18
CA ARG A 127 20.07 -14.18 17.79
C ARG A 127 19.76 -12.92 17.01
N LEU A 128 20.80 -12.30 16.49
CA LEU A 128 20.67 -11.03 15.79
C LEU A 128 20.52 -11.29 14.29
N LEU A 129 19.69 -10.48 13.64
CA LEU A 129 19.46 -10.45 12.21
C LEU A 129 19.87 -9.10 11.66
N VAL A 130 20.86 -9.09 10.79
CA VAL A 130 21.24 -7.91 10.01
C VAL A 130 20.58 -8.03 8.64
N SER A 131 19.78 -7.05 8.23
CA SER A 131 19.24 -7.02 6.87
C SER A 131 20.25 -6.38 5.91
N VAL A 132 20.56 -7.06 4.82
CA VAL A 132 21.41 -6.56 3.72
C VAL A 132 20.63 -6.71 2.42
N THR A 133 19.87 -5.68 2.08
CA THR A 133 18.81 -5.75 1.07
C THR A 133 18.79 -4.52 0.18
N VAL A 134 18.41 -4.74 -1.09
CA VAL A 134 18.32 -3.70 -2.12
C VAL A 134 17.37 -2.59 -1.71
N ASN A 135 17.67 -1.35 -2.10
CA ASN A 135 16.70 -0.25 -2.00
C ASN A 135 15.42 -0.61 -2.78
N ASP A 136 14.28 0.00 -2.47
CA ASP A 136 13.01 -0.26 -3.17
C ASP A 136 12.97 0.41 -4.57
N THR A 137 13.97 0.12 -5.40
CA THR A 137 14.18 0.67 -6.75
C THR A 137 14.82 -0.34 -7.68
N GLU A 138 14.71 -0.13 -9.00
CA GLU A 138 15.28 -1.02 -10.03
C GLU A 138 16.59 -0.48 -10.64
N VAL A 139 17.20 0.52 -10.00
CA VAL A 139 18.38 1.24 -10.51
C VAL A 139 19.67 0.48 -10.17
N PHE A 140 19.80 -0.74 -10.71
CA PHE A 140 20.94 -1.64 -10.49
C PHE A 140 22.21 -1.19 -11.23
N CYS A 141 23.37 -1.49 -10.64
CA CYS A 141 24.67 -1.15 -11.23
C CYS A 141 24.98 -1.97 -12.49
N LYS A 142 25.21 -1.29 -13.62
CA LYS A 142 25.55 -1.88 -14.92
C LYS A 142 27.04 -1.77 -15.27
N CYS A 143 27.92 -1.65 -14.27
CA CYS A 143 29.36 -1.64 -14.53
C CYS A 143 29.83 -3.02 -15.03
N ALA A 144 30.94 -3.05 -15.78
CA ALA A 144 31.43 -4.27 -16.43
C ALA A 144 31.62 -5.45 -15.46
N ARG A 145 32.08 -5.19 -14.23
CA ARG A 145 32.28 -6.23 -13.20
C ARG A 145 30.95 -6.80 -12.70
N CYS A 146 29.96 -5.95 -12.44
CA CYS A 146 28.65 -6.41 -11.99
C CYS A 146 27.96 -7.26 -13.06
N VAL A 147 27.99 -6.79 -14.30
CA VAL A 147 27.42 -7.51 -15.46
C VAL A 147 28.11 -8.87 -15.63
N ALA A 148 29.44 -8.93 -15.59
CA ALA A 148 30.18 -10.18 -15.74
C ALA A 148 29.81 -11.22 -14.66
N ILE A 149 29.67 -10.79 -13.40
CA ILE A 149 29.27 -11.69 -12.31
C ILE A 149 27.82 -12.17 -12.47
N ASN A 150 26.88 -11.28 -12.80
CA ASN A 150 25.49 -11.70 -13.02
C ASN A 150 25.38 -12.72 -14.18
N GLN A 151 26.13 -12.49 -15.28
CA GLN A 151 26.24 -13.43 -16.40
C GLN A 151 26.84 -14.78 -15.97
N GLU A 152 27.91 -14.76 -15.18
CA GLU A 152 28.51 -15.98 -14.62
C GLU A 152 27.47 -16.74 -13.78
N GLU A 153 26.71 -16.04 -12.95
CA GLU A 153 25.64 -16.60 -12.12
C GLU A 153 24.38 -17.02 -12.91
N GLY A 154 24.33 -16.71 -14.21
CA GLY A 154 23.25 -17.08 -15.12
C GLY A 154 21.92 -16.35 -14.86
N VAL A 155 21.99 -15.10 -14.37
CA VAL A 155 20.87 -14.22 -14.04
C VAL A 155 21.11 -12.81 -14.59
N ASP A 156 20.05 -12.02 -14.76
CA ASP A 156 20.18 -10.61 -15.13
C ASP A 156 20.58 -9.79 -13.90
N GLU A 157 19.94 -10.07 -12.76
CA GLU A 157 20.23 -9.42 -11.47
C GLU A 157 20.21 -10.40 -10.30
N GLY A 158 21.04 -10.15 -9.29
CA GLY A 158 21.06 -10.90 -8.02
C GLY A 158 22.30 -11.75 -7.77
N GLY A 159 23.07 -12.07 -8.81
CA GLY A 159 24.34 -12.82 -8.71
C GLY A 159 25.38 -12.09 -7.85
N THR A 160 25.66 -10.85 -8.22
CA THR A 160 26.52 -9.93 -7.45
C THR A 160 26.07 -9.78 -6.00
N LYS A 161 24.76 -9.63 -5.78
CA LYS A 161 24.17 -9.47 -4.44
C LYS A 161 24.39 -10.69 -3.57
N MET A 162 24.17 -11.90 -4.06
CA MET A 162 24.39 -13.10 -3.25
C MET A 162 25.87 -13.26 -2.87
N ARG A 163 26.81 -13.03 -3.81
CA ARG A 163 28.25 -13.04 -3.50
C ARG A 163 28.62 -12.00 -2.44
N PHE A 164 28.08 -10.78 -2.57
CA PHE A 164 28.30 -9.68 -1.64
C PHE A 164 27.76 -9.98 -0.23
N VAL A 165 26.51 -10.46 -0.15
CA VAL A 165 25.87 -10.86 1.10
C VAL A 165 26.64 -12.00 1.78
N ASN A 166 27.07 -13.00 1.03
CA ASN A 166 27.91 -14.08 1.55
C ASN A 166 29.22 -13.55 2.15
N ALA A 167 29.88 -12.58 1.49
CA ALA A 167 31.11 -11.98 1.99
C ALA A 167 30.88 -11.24 3.32
N ILE A 168 29.81 -10.44 3.42
CA ILE A 168 29.44 -9.78 4.69
C ILE A 168 29.17 -10.82 5.78
N ALA A 169 28.38 -11.84 5.47
CA ALA A 169 27.99 -12.87 6.43
C ALA A 169 29.21 -13.65 6.97
N GLN A 170 30.17 -13.98 6.09
CA GLN A 170 31.43 -14.62 6.48
C GLN A 170 32.29 -13.71 7.36
N GLU A 171 32.34 -12.41 7.06
CA GLU A 171 33.12 -11.45 7.83
C GLU A 171 32.53 -11.20 9.23
N LEU A 172 31.20 -11.11 9.33
CA LEU A 172 30.52 -10.99 10.63
C LEU A 172 30.67 -12.27 11.46
N ALA A 173 30.60 -13.45 10.84
CA ALA A 173 30.72 -14.74 11.55
C ALA A 173 32.05 -14.91 12.30
N LYS A 174 33.12 -14.20 11.91
CA LYS A 174 34.42 -14.23 12.59
C LYS A 174 34.36 -13.70 14.03
N HIS A 175 33.45 -12.78 14.32
CA HIS A 175 33.36 -12.09 15.60
C HIS A 175 31.97 -12.20 16.26
N TYR A 176 30.93 -12.51 15.49
CA TYR A 176 29.54 -12.53 15.93
C TYR A 176 28.87 -13.89 15.63
N PRO A 177 29.12 -14.93 16.46
CA PRO A 177 28.61 -16.30 16.21
C PRO A 177 27.08 -16.44 16.38
N ASN A 178 26.41 -15.40 16.88
CA ASN A 178 24.96 -15.31 17.05
C ASN A 178 24.31 -14.30 16.10
N VAL A 179 24.94 -14.00 14.95
CA VAL A 179 24.40 -13.15 13.88
C VAL A 179 24.11 -13.99 12.63
N ALA A 180 22.96 -13.75 12.02
CA ALA A 180 22.68 -14.12 10.63
C ALA A 180 22.40 -12.87 9.79
N VAL A 181 22.75 -12.94 8.52
CA VAL A 181 22.47 -11.90 7.54
C VAL A 181 21.25 -12.31 6.73
N GLU A 182 20.25 -11.45 6.65
CA GLU A 182 19.10 -11.65 5.77
C GLU A 182 19.28 -10.86 4.47
N THR A 183 18.83 -11.46 3.36
CA THR A 183 18.71 -10.77 2.07
C THR A 183 17.42 -11.14 1.37
N MET A 184 16.92 -10.24 0.51
CA MET A 184 15.64 -10.40 -0.18
C MET A 184 15.82 -10.81 -1.62
N ILE A 185 15.04 -11.75 -2.11
CA ILE A 185 14.81 -11.93 -3.54
C ILE A 185 13.61 -11.08 -3.96
N TYR A 186 13.92 -9.82 -4.24
CA TYR A 186 12.98 -8.76 -4.62
C TYR A 186 13.67 -7.88 -5.65
N LYS A 187 13.05 -7.69 -6.83
CA LYS A 187 13.67 -7.07 -8.02
C LYS A 187 14.97 -7.73 -8.51
N THR A 188 15.29 -8.92 -8.00
CA THR A 188 16.47 -9.73 -8.34
C THR A 188 16.09 -11.20 -8.44
N GLU A 189 16.92 -12.01 -9.09
CA GLU A 189 16.74 -13.45 -9.23
C GLU A 189 17.54 -14.25 -8.18
N VAL A 190 17.26 -15.56 -8.10
CA VAL A 190 18.08 -16.51 -7.33
C VAL A 190 19.25 -16.93 -8.22
N PRO A 191 20.51 -16.70 -7.82
CA PRO A 191 21.67 -17.10 -8.62
C PRO A 191 21.74 -18.62 -8.83
N LYS A 192 22.20 -19.06 -10.00
CA LYS A 192 22.23 -20.50 -10.35
C LYS A 192 23.46 -21.22 -9.80
N GLN A 193 24.56 -20.51 -9.52
CA GLN A 193 25.81 -21.13 -9.07
C GLN A 193 26.06 -20.88 -7.59
N THR A 194 26.05 -19.62 -7.15
CA THR A 194 26.35 -19.24 -5.77
C THR A 194 25.16 -19.54 -4.86
N LYS A 195 25.37 -20.43 -3.89
CA LYS A 195 24.43 -20.70 -2.80
C LYS A 195 24.68 -19.74 -1.61
N PRO A 196 23.65 -19.41 -0.82
CA PRO A 196 23.85 -18.71 0.45
C PRO A 196 24.75 -19.54 1.38
N VAL A 197 25.61 -18.88 2.16
CA VAL A 197 26.34 -19.53 3.25
C VAL A 197 25.43 -19.78 4.46
N ASP A 198 25.85 -20.63 5.40
CA ASP A 198 25.00 -21.15 6.49
C ASP A 198 24.32 -20.08 7.38
N ASN A 199 24.92 -18.89 7.50
CA ASN A 199 24.38 -17.76 8.25
C ASN A 199 23.72 -16.69 7.36
N VAL A 200 23.36 -17.03 6.12
CA VAL A 200 22.55 -16.19 5.23
C VAL A 200 21.12 -16.74 5.15
N ILE A 201 20.15 -15.87 5.39
CA ILE A 201 18.71 -16.17 5.27
C ILE A 201 18.18 -15.50 4.02
N ILE A 202 17.60 -16.28 3.12
CA ILE A 202 16.90 -15.76 1.95
C ILE A 202 15.46 -15.42 2.33
N ARG A 203 15.00 -14.21 2.01
CA ARG A 203 13.59 -13.82 2.05
C ARG A 203 13.03 -13.66 0.65
N ASN A 204 12.01 -14.44 0.32
CA ASN A 204 11.24 -14.24 -0.90
C ASN A 204 10.13 -13.22 -0.69
N VAL A 205 9.88 -12.34 -1.66
CA VAL A 205 8.69 -11.50 -1.68
C VAL A 205 7.69 -12.09 -2.66
N SER A 206 6.50 -12.44 -2.18
CA SER A 206 5.51 -13.24 -2.92
C SER A 206 4.20 -12.49 -3.13
N GLY A 207 3.65 -12.58 -4.34
CA GLY A 207 2.29 -12.16 -4.69
C GLY A 207 1.32 -13.34 -4.65
N ILE A 208 1.13 -13.94 -3.47
CA ILE A 208 0.23 -15.09 -3.30
C ILE A 208 -1.23 -14.64 -3.42
N ASP A 209 -2.00 -15.37 -4.22
CA ASP A 209 -3.46 -15.23 -4.24
C ASP A 209 -4.11 -16.01 -3.10
N TRP A 210 -4.35 -15.34 -1.98
CA TRP A 210 -4.92 -15.94 -0.76
C TRP A 210 -6.39 -16.33 -0.86
N ARG A 211 -7.08 -16.00 -1.96
CA ARG A 211 -8.47 -16.42 -2.23
C ARG A 211 -8.55 -17.87 -2.67
N ARG A 212 -7.41 -18.47 -3.03
CA ARG A 212 -7.30 -19.87 -3.47
C ARG A 212 -6.34 -20.63 -2.58
N SER A 213 -6.48 -21.95 -2.62
CA SER A 213 -5.50 -22.84 -2.02
C SER A 213 -4.25 -22.94 -2.91
N LEU A 214 -3.07 -22.99 -2.30
CA LEU A 214 -1.79 -23.15 -3.02
C LEU A 214 -1.62 -24.54 -3.67
N ASP A 215 -2.55 -25.46 -3.46
CA ASP A 215 -2.62 -26.75 -4.15
C ASP A 215 -3.76 -26.80 -5.20
N ASP A 216 -4.43 -25.68 -5.46
CA ASP A 216 -5.28 -25.51 -6.64
C ASP A 216 -4.42 -25.35 -7.90
N LEU A 217 -4.00 -26.48 -8.45
CA LEU A 217 -3.17 -26.53 -9.66
C LEU A 217 -3.91 -26.11 -10.93
N THR A 218 -5.21 -25.81 -10.88
CA THR A 218 -5.91 -25.22 -12.03
C THR A 218 -5.53 -23.75 -12.24
N CYS A 219 -4.99 -23.08 -11.22
CA CYS A 219 -4.58 -21.69 -11.26
C CYS A 219 -3.09 -21.54 -11.68
N PRO A 220 -2.78 -20.86 -12.81
CA PRO A 220 -1.39 -20.63 -13.22
C PRO A 220 -0.57 -19.81 -12.20
N ALA A 221 -1.20 -18.90 -11.45
CA ALA A 221 -0.51 -18.12 -10.42
C ALA A 221 -0.03 -19.00 -9.24
N THR A 222 -0.85 -19.97 -8.84
CA THR A 222 -0.50 -20.98 -7.85
C THR A 222 0.67 -21.84 -8.33
N GLN A 223 0.64 -22.33 -9.57
CA GLN A 223 1.73 -23.12 -10.14
C GLN A 223 3.07 -22.34 -10.15
N ARG A 224 3.04 -21.06 -10.55
CA ARG A 224 4.22 -20.18 -10.51
C ARG A 224 4.77 -20.01 -9.10
N THR A 225 3.87 -19.85 -8.12
CA THR A 225 4.26 -19.71 -6.71
C THR A 225 4.95 -20.98 -6.19
N LEU A 226 4.39 -22.16 -6.47
CA LEU A 226 5.00 -23.42 -6.06
C LEU A 226 6.35 -23.68 -6.74
N ALA A 227 6.47 -23.42 -8.04
CA ALA A 227 7.74 -23.52 -8.77
C ALA A 227 8.81 -22.61 -8.16
N ARG A 228 8.41 -21.38 -7.78
CA ARG A 228 9.28 -20.43 -7.09
C ARG A 228 9.70 -20.93 -5.72
N PHE A 229 8.80 -21.50 -4.92
CA PHE A 229 9.17 -22.08 -3.64
C PHE A 229 10.13 -23.26 -3.77
N GLU A 230 9.95 -24.10 -4.79
CA GLU A 230 10.89 -25.19 -5.06
C GLU A 230 12.29 -24.67 -5.43
N GLU A 231 12.38 -23.67 -6.30
CA GLU A 231 13.65 -23.00 -6.64
C GLU A 231 14.36 -22.44 -5.39
N LEU A 232 13.62 -21.74 -4.54
CA LEU A 232 14.15 -21.17 -3.30
C LEU A 232 14.57 -22.25 -2.29
N ARG A 233 13.80 -23.34 -2.20
CA ARG A 233 14.13 -24.48 -1.36
C ARG A 233 15.42 -25.14 -1.81
N GLN A 234 15.64 -25.28 -3.12
CA GLN A 234 16.89 -25.81 -3.68
C GLN A 234 18.09 -24.89 -3.39
N ALA A 235 17.88 -23.58 -3.45
CA ALA A 235 18.93 -22.59 -3.16
C ALA A 235 19.28 -22.53 -1.66
N ALA A 236 18.27 -22.48 -0.79
CA ALA A 236 18.45 -22.38 0.66
C ALA A 236 18.82 -23.72 1.33
N GLY A 237 18.56 -24.85 0.66
CA GLY A 237 18.83 -26.19 1.18
C GLY A 237 18.01 -26.51 2.43
N GLU A 238 18.60 -27.27 3.35
CA GLU A 238 17.94 -27.71 4.59
C GLU A 238 17.61 -26.58 5.58
N HIS A 239 18.13 -25.37 5.34
CA HIS A 239 17.88 -24.22 6.19
C HIS A 239 16.51 -23.59 5.93
N GLY A 240 15.92 -23.83 4.75
CA GLY A 240 14.69 -23.19 4.33
C GLY A 240 14.85 -21.68 4.11
N PHE A 241 13.75 -21.02 3.75
CA PHE A 241 13.74 -19.58 3.46
C PHE A 241 12.59 -18.86 4.14
N TYR A 242 12.73 -17.55 4.29
CA TYR A 242 11.66 -16.67 4.77
C TYR A 242 10.77 -16.26 3.60
N ASN A 243 9.48 -16.07 3.85
CA ASN A 243 8.55 -15.61 2.82
C ASN A 243 7.76 -14.41 3.29
N TRP A 244 7.84 -13.31 2.55
CA TRP A 244 6.97 -12.16 2.69
C TRP A 244 5.74 -12.31 1.81
N SER A 245 4.56 -12.36 2.44
CA SER A 245 3.27 -12.39 1.77
C SER A 245 2.40 -11.19 2.13
N LYS A 246 1.65 -10.73 1.14
CA LYS A 246 0.70 -9.61 1.22
C LYS A 246 -0.72 -10.15 1.42
N HIS A 247 -1.47 -9.59 2.37
CA HIS A 247 -2.82 -10.08 2.73
C HIS A 247 -3.94 -9.05 2.54
N VAL A 248 -3.59 -7.83 2.15
CA VAL A 248 -4.50 -6.71 1.89
C VAL A 248 -4.18 -6.09 0.53
N GLN A 249 -5.06 -5.20 0.07
CA GLN A 249 -4.82 -4.34 -1.08
C GLN A 249 -4.29 -3.00 -0.56
N PHE A 250 -3.01 -2.72 -0.84
CA PHE A 250 -2.32 -1.55 -0.32
C PHE A 250 -2.79 -0.24 -0.99
N ASP A 251 -3.49 -0.31 -2.12
CA ASP A 251 -4.10 0.84 -2.78
C ASP A 251 -5.51 1.18 -2.26
N ASP A 252 -6.13 0.32 -1.44
CA ASP A 252 -7.42 0.56 -0.78
C ASP A 252 -7.67 -0.41 0.39
N PHE A 253 -7.35 0.02 1.62
CA PHE A 253 -7.57 -0.74 2.85
C PHE A 253 -9.04 -0.95 3.21
N LEU A 254 -9.98 -0.25 2.56
CA LEU A 254 -11.41 -0.50 2.72
C LEU A 254 -11.96 -1.43 1.64
N ARG A 255 -11.13 -1.98 0.74
CA ARG A 255 -11.57 -2.92 -0.29
C ARG A 255 -11.94 -4.28 0.33
N PRO A 256 -13.18 -4.77 0.15
CA PRO A 256 -13.58 -6.15 0.50
C PRO A 256 -12.65 -7.21 -0.09
N MET A 257 -12.18 -8.15 0.73
CA MET A 257 -11.22 -9.19 0.32
C MET A 257 -11.63 -10.60 0.80
N PRO A 258 -12.07 -11.48 -0.10
CA PRO A 258 -12.51 -12.86 0.20
C PRO A 258 -11.33 -13.84 0.32
N ASN A 259 -10.36 -13.57 1.20
CA ASN A 259 -9.06 -14.25 1.19
C ASN A 259 -8.66 -14.89 2.54
N LEU A 260 -9.63 -15.32 3.35
CA LEU A 260 -9.37 -15.91 4.67
C LEU A 260 -9.58 -17.44 4.73
N ARG A 261 -10.46 -18.00 3.89
CA ARG A 261 -10.82 -19.44 3.96
C ARG A 261 -9.62 -20.39 3.76
N HIS A 262 -8.61 -19.99 3.00
CA HIS A 262 -7.45 -20.84 2.70
C HIS A 262 -6.20 -20.57 3.55
N THR A 263 -6.24 -19.64 4.50
CA THR A 263 -5.05 -19.16 5.21
C THR A 263 -4.23 -20.27 5.88
N ALA A 264 -4.83 -21.12 6.72
CA ALA A 264 -4.11 -22.19 7.41
C ALA A 264 -3.58 -23.27 6.45
N ARG A 265 -4.37 -23.62 5.42
CA ARG A 265 -3.96 -24.56 4.38
C ARG A 265 -2.75 -24.04 3.61
N ASN A 266 -2.75 -22.78 3.22
CA ASN A 266 -1.65 -22.16 2.51
C ASN A 266 -0.38 -22.09 3.35
N PHE A 267 -0.46 -21.76 4.64
CA PHE A 267 0.71 -21.84 5.53
C PHE A 267 1.25 -23.27 5.67
N ARG A 268 0.39 -24.29 5.72
CA ARG A 268 0.82 -25.70 5.72
C ARG A 268 1.57 -26.06 4.43
N ILE A 269 1.08 -25.61 3.29
CA ILE A 269 1.71 -25.84 1.98
C ILE A 269 3.04 -25.08 1.89
N MET A 270 3.09 -23.81 2.33
CA MET A 270 4.32 -23.03 2.42
C MET A 270 5.39 -23.74 3.25
N ARG A 271 5.03 -24.23 4.44
CA ARG A 271 5.93 -25.00 5.31
C ARG A 271 6.44 -26.26 4.62
N ALA A 272 5.55 -27.02 3.95
CA ALA A 272 5.92 -28.23 3.21
C ALA A 272 6.88 -27.94 2.04
N ASN A 273 6.89 -26.71 1.53
CA ASN A 273 7.76 -26.25 0.45
C ASN A 273 8.99 -25.46 0.95
N GLY A 274 9.36 -25.58 2.23
CA GLY A 274 10.60 -25.03 2.76
C GLY A 274 10.52 -23.60 3.30
N VAL A 275 9.32 -23.03 3.44
CA VAL A 275 9.15 -21.76 4.16
C VAL A 275 9.28 -21.99 5.67
N VAL A 276 10.20 -21.27 6.30
CA VAL A 276 10.52 -21.40 7.74
C VAL A 276 10.29 -20.11 8.54
N GLY A 277 10.09 -18.98 7.85
CA GLY A 277 9.79 -17.69 8.48
C GLY A 277 8.77 -16.89 7.66
N PRO A 278 7.46 -17.09 7.89
CA PRO A 278 6.42 -16.32 7.21
C PRO A 278 6.30 -14.88 7.77
N PHE A 279 6.24 -13.90 6.87
CA PHE A 279 5.75 -12.55 7.14
C PHE A 279 4.38 -12.38 6.51
N ALA A 280 3.40 -11.96 7.30
CA ALA A 280 2.09 -11.56 6.81
C ALA A 280 1.95 -10.04 6.88
N GLN A 281 2.31 -9.35 5.79
CA GLN A 281 2.13 -7.90 5.68
C GLN A 281 0.64 -7.57 5.53
N ASN A 282 0.19 -6.62 6.34
CA ASN A 282 -1.21 -6.19 6.45
C ASN A 282 -1.33 -4.66 6.55
N GLN A 283 -2.57 -4.18 6.68
CA GLN A 283 -2.94 -2.76 6.72
C GLN A 283 -2.48 -2.00 7.98
N GLN A 284 -2.27 -0.68 7.84
CA GLN A 284 -1.83 0.26 8.89
C GLN A 284 -2.96 1.09 9.53
N SER A 285 -4.22 0.67 9.41
CA SER A 285 -5.36 1.46 9.90
C SER A 285 -6.30 0.64 10.74
N ARG A 286 -6.75 1.21 11.86
CA ARG A 286 -7.88 0.69 12.63
C ARG A 286 -9.17 0.87 11.85
N GLY A 287 -9.99 -0.17 11.76
CA GLY A 287 -11.26 -0.12 11.03
C GLY A 287 -11.13 -0.28 9.52
N ALA A 288 -9.95 -0.66 9.05
CA ALA A 288 -9.78 -1.20 7.72
C ALA A 288 -10.44 -2.59 7.58
N GLU A 289 -10.55 -3.06 6.34
CA GLU A 289 -11.35 -4.23 6.00
C GLU A 289 -10.93 -5.49 6.77
N LEU A 290 -11.92 -6.12 7.42
CA LEU A 290 -11.80 -7.35 8.21
C LEU A 290 -10.60 -7.42 9.16
N GLN A 291 -10.08 -6.27 9.60
CA GLN A 291 -8.78 -6.19 10.27
C GLN A 291 -8.63 -7.18 11.42
N ASP A 292 -9.52 -7.11 12.40
CA ASP A 292 -9.42 -7.91 13.62
C ASP A 292 -9.55 -9.41 13.32
N LEU A 293 -10.49 -9.78 12.44
CA LEU A 293 -10.70 -11.17 12.00
C LEU A 293 -9.47 -11.69 11.24
N ARG A 294 -8.94 -10.89 10.31
CA ARG A 294 -7.79 -11.22 9.47
C ARG A 294 -6.57 -11.47 10.32
N PHE A 295 -6.29 -10.58 11.27
CA PHE A 295 -5.18 -10.76 12.21
C PHE A 295 -5.36 -12.00 13.08
N TYR A 296 -6.56 -12.25 13.59
CA TYR A 296 -6.84 -13.44 14.37
C TYR A 296 -6.61 -14.75 13.59
N VAL A 297 -7.16 -14.84 12.37
CA VAL A 297 -7.02 -16.03 11.51
C VAL A 297 -5.57 -16.25 11.11
N ILE A 298 -4.87 -15.20 10.68
CA ILE A 298 -3.45 -15.29 10.29
C ILE A 298 -2.58 -15.71 11.47
N ALA A 299 -2.75 -15.07 12.64
CA ALA A 299 -1.92 -15.37 13.81
C ALA A 299 -2.09 -16.82 14.28
N ARG A 300 -3.34 -17.29 14.35
CA ARG A 300 -3.65 -18.69 14.70
C ARG A 300 -3.06 -19.66 13.68
N ALA A 301 -3.17 -19.36 12.39
CA ALA A 301 -2.71 -20.20 11.30
C ALA A 301 -1.18 -20.26 11.17
N MET A 302 -0.46 -19.17 11.49
CA MET A 302 1.00 -19.15 11.51
C MET A 302 1.57 -19.99 12.65
N TRP A 303 0.93 -19.96 13.83
CA TRP A 303 1.34 -20.76 14.97
C TRP A 303 0.93 -22.23 14.86
N ARG A 304 -0.29 -22.49 14.37
CA ARG A 304 -0.90 -23.83 14.27
C ARG A 304 -1.53 -24.02 12.89
N PRO A 305 -0.74 -24.30 11.84
CA PRO A 305 -1.26 -24.43 10.48
C PRO A 305 -2.20 -25.63 10.29
N GLU A 306 -2.29 -26.53 11.27
CA GLU A 306 -3.25 -27.63 11.32
C GLU A 306 -4.70 -27.20 11.53
N VAL A 307 -4.97 -25.98 12.00
CA VAL A 307 -6.35 -25.48 12.20
C VAL A 307 -7.12 -25.37 10.88
N ASP A 308 -8.45 -25.37 10.99
CA ASP A 308 -9.34 -25.02 9.89
C ASP A 308 -9.64 -23.51 9.91
N SER A 309 -9.38 -22.82 8.80
CA SER A 309 -9.55 -21.36 8.75
C SER A 309 -11.02 -20.96 8.93
N THR A 310 -11.96 -21.73 8.36
CA THR A 310 -13.40 -21.44 8.47
C THR A 310 -13.88 -21.60 9.91
N ALA A 311 -13.50 -22.68 10.59
CA ALA A 311 -13.79 -22.87 12.01
C ALA A 311 -13.16 -21.76 12.88
N THR A 312 -11.94 -21.32 12.55
CA THR A 312 -11.27 -20.21 13.23
C THR A 312 -12.03 -18.89 13.02
N MET A 313 -12.56 -18.64 11.82
CA MET A 313 -13.42 -17.48 11.54
C MET A 313 -14.72 -17.54 12.36
N GLN A 314 -15.35 -18.72 12.45
CA GLN A 314 -16.56 -18.94 13.25
C GLN A 314 -16.31 -18.72 14.74
N GLU A 315 -15.21 -19.24 15.28
CA GLU A 315 -14.76 -19.00 16.65
C GLU A 315 -14.63 -17.49 16.92
N PHE A 316 -13.90 -16.78 16.06
CA PHE A 316 -13.72 -15.33 16.19
C PHE A 316 -15.06 -14.60 16.18
N CYS A 317 -15.93 -14.89 15.19
CA CYS A 317 -17.18 -14.17 15.06
C CYS A 317 -18.09 -14.34 16.27
N ARG A 318 -18.17 -15.57 16.82
CA ARG A 318 -18.93 -15.85 18.04
C ARG A 318 -18.39 -15.12 19.27
N LEU A 319 -17.07 -15.05 19.41
CA LEU A 319 -16.43 -14.38 20.55
C LEU A 319 -16.42 -12.85 20.43
N TYR A 320 -16.27 -12.31 19.22
CA TYR A 320 -16.06 -10.89 18.97
C TYR A 320 -17.35 -10.12 18.69
N TYR A 321 -18.28 -10.73 17.93
CA TYR A 321 -19.55 -10.10 17.56
C TYR A 321 -20.75 -10.59 18.38
N GLY A 322 -20.61 -11.69 19.13
CA GLY A 322 -21.66 -12.18 20.04
C GLY A 322 -22.96 -12.52 19.31
N GLU A 323 -24.06 -11.89 19.69
CA GLU A 323 -25.39 -12.10 19.09
C GLU A 323 -25.46 -11.72 17.60
N ALA A 324 -24.55 -10.86 17.13
CA ALA A 324 -24.43 -10.50 15.72
C ALA A 324 -23.68 -11.56 14.88
N ALA A 325 -23.08 -12.59 15.49
CA ALA A 325 -22.16 -13.51 14.83
C ALA A 325 -22.78 -14.23 13.62
N ASP A 326 -24.04 -14.69 13.71
CA ASP A 326 -24.66 -15.44 12.62
C ASP A 326 -24.88 -14.58 11.38
N ALA A 327 -25.28 -13.31 11.54
CA ALA A 327 -25.44 -12.38 10.44
C ALA A 327 -24.08 -11.99 9.81
N VAL A 328 -23.06 -11.78 10.65
CA VAL A 328 -21.68 -11.56 10.18
C VAL A 328 -21.14 -12.78 9.42
N LEU A 329 -21.39 -13.99 9.89
CA LEU A 329 -20.95 -15.21 9.21
C LEU A 329 -21.61 -15.37 7.84
N ARG A 330 -22.92 -15.06 7.72
CA ARG A 330 -23.58 -15.03 6.41
C ARG A 330 -22.97 -13.99 5.47
N TYR A 331 -22.57 -12.82 5.98
CA TYR A 331 -21.84 -11.83 5.17
C TYR A 331 -20.49 -12.37 4.70
N LEU A 332 -19.73 -13.02 5.58
CA LEU A 332 -18.44 -13.61 5.23
C LEU A 332 -18.58 -14.75 4.22
N ASP A 333 -19.63 -15.57 4.35
CA ASP A 333 -19.94 -16.64 3.40
C ASP A 333 -20.32 -16.06 2.04
N PHE A 334 -21.21 -15.06 2.00
CA PHE A 334 -21.57 -14.33 0.79
C PHE A 334 -20.34 -13.73 0.09
N LEU A 335 -19.46 -13.04 0.84
CA LEU A 335 -18.22 -12.46 0.33
C LEU A 335 -17.32 -13.54 -0.30
N HIS A 336 -17.09 -14.64 0.42
CA HIS A 336 -16.17 -15.68 -0.05
C HIS A 336 -16.74 -16.56 -1.17
N GLU A 337 -18.03 -16.89 -1.16
CA GLU A 337 -18.65 -17.78 -2.13
C GLU A 337 -18.94 -17.08 -3.46
N GLU A 338 -19.40 -15.84 -3.41
CA GLU A 338 -19.80 -15.13 -4.62
C GLU A 338 -18.67 -14.27 -5.22
N TYR A 339 -17.67 -13.89 -4.41
CA TYR A 339 -16.58 -13.01 -4.85
C TYR A 339 -15.18 -13.63 -4.69
N GLY A 340 -15.04 -14.83 -4.11
CA GLY A 340 -13.75 -15.52 -3.95
C GLY A 340 -13.01 -15.79 -5.27
N ASP A 341 -13.73 -16.18 -6.31
CA ASP A 341 -13.15 -16.49 -7.63
C ASP A 341 -12.95 -15.28 -8.54
N LYS A 342 -13.57 -14.14 -8.20
CA LYS A 342 -13.61 -12.95 -9.06
C LYS A 342 -12.29 -12.16 -8.99
N ALA A 343 -11.66 -11.82 -10.11
CA ALA A 343 -10.31 -11.21 -10.19
C ALA A 343 -10.15 -9.81 -9.50
N PRO A 344 -9.14 -9.59 -8.63
CA PRO A 344 -9.08 -8.42 -7.72
C PRO A 344 -9.08 -7.04 -8.39
N GLU A 345 -8.73 -6.97 -9.67
CA GLU A 345 -8.52 -5.75 -10.46
C GLU A 345 -9.79 -5.21 -11.13
N SER A 346 -10.91 -5.92 -11.01
CA SER A 346 -12.18 -5.48 -11.62
C SER A 346 -13.08 -4.79 -10.59
N GLU A 347 -14.00 -3.97 -11.11
CA GLU A 347 -15.20 -3.41 -10.47
C GLU A 347 -16.16 -4.52 -9.98
N LEU A 348 -15.62 -5.51 -9.27
CA LEU A 348 -16.28 -6.77 -8.94
C LEU A 348 -17.34 -6.66 -7.90
N ILE A 349 -17.23 -5.62 -7.09
CA ILE A 349 -18.24 -5.26 -6.13
C ILE A 349 -19.30 -4.63 -7.01
N ASP A 350 -20.39 -5.33 -7.23
CA ASP A 350 -21.54 -4.86 -8.01
C ASP A 350 -22.58 -4.24 -7.07
N ASP A 351 -23.72 -3.82 -7.59
CA ASP A 351 -24.80 -3.28 -6.76
C ASP A 351 -25.41 -4.35 -5.85
N ARG A 352 -25.34 -5.63 -6.24
CA ARG A 352 -25.74 -6.75 -5.41
C ARG A 352 -24.87 -6.84 -4.17
N PHE A 353 -23.54 -6.73 -4.30
CA PHE A 353 -22.64 -6.74 -3.15
C PHE A 353 -22.99 -5.64 -2.17
N VAL A 354 -23.14 -4.41 -2.67
CA VAL A 354 -23.42 -3.24 -1.82
C VAL A 354 -24.77 -3.41 -1.12
N THR A 355 -25.82 -3.75 -1.85
CA THR A 355 -27.17 -3.86 -1.30
C THR A 355 -27.32 -5.04 -0.35
N HIS A 356 -26.89 -6.22 -0.76
CA HIS A 356 -27.05 -7.43 0.04
C HIS A 356 -26.07 -7.48 1.23
N GLY A 357 -24.83 -7.04 1.01
CA GLY A 357 -23.83 -6.93 2.06
C GLY A 357 -24.24 -5.92 3.13
N ASP A 358 -24.76 -4.74 2.74
CA ASP A 358 -25.26 -3.75 3.71
C ASP A 358 -26.44 -4.32 4.51
N ALA A 359 -27.36 -5.03 3.85
CA ALA A 359 -28.51 -5.64 4.52
C ALA A 359 -28.08 -6.66 5.60
N LEU A 360 -27.14 -7.56 5.27
CA LEU A 360 -26.62 -8.55 6.22
C LEU A 360 -25.92 -7.89 7.42
N LEU A 361 -25.12 -6.85 7.18
CA LEU A 361 -24.42 -6.17 8.26
C LEU A 361 -25.31 -5.20 9.05
N ALA A 362 -26.36 -4.64 8.43
CA ALA A 362 -27.39 -3.87 9.13
C ALA A 362 -28.20 -4.78 10.07
N GLU A 363 -28.53 -5.99 9.64
CA GLU A 363 -29.14 -7.02 10.50
C GLU A 363 -28.22 -7.36 11.67
N ALA A 364 -26.92 -7.58 11.40
CA ALA A 364 -25.92 -7.84 12.44
C ALA A 364 -25.85 -6.70 13.47
N GLU A 365 -25.87 -5.43 13.03
CA GLU A 365 -25.81 -4.29 13.93
C GLU A 365 -27.09 -4.16 14.78
N ALA A 366 -28.25 -4.48 14.19
CA ALA A 366 -29.53 -4.47 14.89
C ALA A 366 -29.69 -5.59 15.92
N ALA A 367 -28.92 -6.67 15.79
CA ALA A 367 -28.97 -7.83 16.68
C ALA A 367 -28.26 -7.62 18.03
N VAL A 368 -27.52 -6.51 18.22
CA VAL A 368 -26.77 -6.24 19.45
C VAL A 368 -27.16 -4.89 20.02
N ASP A 369 -27.26 -4.76 21.35
CA ASP A 369 -27.59 -3.49 22.01
C ASP A 369 -26.38 -2.79 22.64
N ALA A 370 -25.39 -3.55 23.09
CA ALA A 370 -24.21 -3.02 23.77
C ALA A 370 -23.43 -2.03 22.86
N PRO A 371 -23.10 -0.81 23.33
CA PRO A 371 -22.45 0.21 22.51
C PRO A 371 -21.15 -0.25 21.83
N ASP A 372 -20.34 -1.04 22.53
CA ASP A 372 -19.08 -1.57 21.98
C ASP A 372 -19.32 -2.63 20.90
N MET A 373 -20.36 -3.47 21.05
CA MET A 373 -20.71 -4.46 20.02
C MET A 373 -21.27 -3.78 18.78
N LYS A 374 -22.12 -2.77 18.95
CA LYS A 374 -22.60 -1.93 17.84
C LYS A 374 -21.43 -1.28 17.10
N LEU A 375 -20.45 -0.74 17.83
CA LEU A 375 -19.27 -0.14 17.21
C LEU A 375 -18.49 -1.18 16.39
N ARG A 376 -18.25 -2.39 16.92
CA ARG A 376 -17.55 -3.46 16.19
C ARG A 376 -18.22 -3.81 14.87
N VAL A 377 -19.55 -4.00 14.88
CA VAL A 377 -20.30 -4.30 13.65
C VAL A 377 -20.33 -3.09 12.71
N ALA A 378 -20.50 -1.88 13.24
CA ALA A 378 -20.46 -0.66 12.45
C ALA A 378 -19.09 -0.42 11.79
N THR A 379 -17.99 -0.80 12.45
CA THR A 379 -16.65 -0.79 11.86
C THR A 379 -16.55 -1.75 10.69
N LEU A 380 -17.13 -2.95 10.80
CA LEU A 380 -17.20 -3.92 9.70
C LEU A 380 -18.02 -3.38 8.49
N ARG A 381 -18.89 -2.40 8.70
CA ARG A 381 -19.69 -1.75 7.64
C ARG A 381 -18.97 -0.62 6.90
N LEU A 382 -17.85 -0.09 7.41
CA LEU A 382 -17.09 1.00 6.78
C LEU A 382 -16.77 0.73 5.29
N PRO A 383 -16.28 -0.46 4.88
CA PRO A 383 -16.10 -0.80 3.48
C PRO A 383 -17.34 -0.58 2.60
N ILE A 384 -18.50 -1.01 3.07
CA ILE A 384 -19.76 -0.94 2.30
C ILE A 384 -20.24 0.49 2.19
N TRP A 385 -20.23 1.25 3.29
CA TRP A 385 -20.59 2.66 3.25
C TRP A 385 -19.64 3.47 2.36
N ASN A 386 -18.34 3.19 2.39
CA ASN A 386 -17.38 3.82 1.49
C ASN A 386 -17.71 3.54 0.02
N LEU A 387 -18.10 2.31 -0.33
CA LEU A 387 -18.53 1.96 -1.69
C LEU A 387 -19.82 2.67 -2.10
N MET A 388 -20.81 2.72 -1.20
CA MET A 388 -22.05 3.48 -1.43
C MET A 388 -21.76 4.95 -1.72
N LEU A 389 -20.86 5.56 -0.94
CA LEU A 389 -20.48 6.98 -1.07
C LEU A 389 -19.70 7.24 -2.36
N LYS A 390 -18.61 6.48 -2.60
CA LYS A 390 -17.77 6.62 -3.81
C LYS A 390 -18.56 6.47 -5.11
N ARG A 391 -19.58 5.60 -5.16
CA ARG A 391 -20.47 5.44 -6.33
C ARG A 391 -21.50 6.54 -6.51
N SER A 392 -21.73 7.35 -5.48
CA SER A 392 -22.81 8.33 -5.45
C SER A 392 -22.32 9.77 -5.56
N PHE A 393 -21.03 10.01 -5.27
CA PHE A 393 -20.43 11.35 -5.24
C PHE A 393 -20.60 12.13 -6.54
N ASP A 394 -20.47 11.48 -7.68
CA ASP A 394 -20.57 12.11 -8.99
C ASP A 394 -21.92 11.87 -9.68
N GLU A 395 -22.81 11.05 -9.10
CA GLU A 395 -24.12 10.66 -9.64
C GLU A 395 -25.29 11.47 -9.05
N VAL A 396 -25.33 11.65 -7.72
CA VAL A 396 -26.47 12.32 -7.07
C VAL A 396 -26.47 13.80 -7.40
N GLY A 397 -27.57 14.25 -8.02
CA GLY A 397 -27.68 15.63 -8.48
C GLY A 397 -26.80 15.95 -9.69
N ARG A 398 -26.23 14.97 -10.39
CA ARG A 398 -25.43 15.22 -11.61
C ARG A 398 -26.22 16.05 -12.62
N VAL A 399 -25.70 17.23 -12.94
CA VAL A 399 -26.24 18.13 -13.98
C VAL A 399 -25.35 18.22 -15.20
N TYR A 400 -24.06 17.94 -15.07
CA TYR A 400 -23.11 17.95 -16.18
C TYR A 400 -22.01 16.90 -16.01
N SER A 401 -21.62 16.25 -17.12
CA SER A 401 -20.46 15.38 -17.21
C SER A 401 -19.50 15.94 -18.25
N PHE A 402 -18.25 16.18 -17.85
CA PHE A 402 -17.26 16.72 -18.77
C PHE A 402 -16.87 15.68 -19.83
N PRO A 403 -16.60 16.10 -21.08
CA PRO A 403 -16.05 15.20 -22.09
C PRO A 403 -14.73 14.62 -21.62
N LEU A 404 -14.41 13.39 -22.05
CA LEU A 404 -13.17 12.74 -21.65
C LEU A 404 -11.93 13.35 -22.30
N GLU A 405 -12.06 14.04 -23.43
CA GLU A 405 -10.97 14.71 -24.13
C GLU A 405 -10.94 16.20 -23.80
N TRP A 406 -9.84 16.64 -23.21
CA TRP A 406 -9.58 18.03 -22.83
C TRP A 406 -8.35 18.55 -23.59
N ARG A 407 -8.19 19.87 -23.55
CA ARG A 407 -7.01 20.54 -24.05
C ARG A 407 -5.92 20.50 -23.00
N PHE A 408 -4.68 20.34 -23.42
CA PHE A 408 -3.55 20.09 -22.55
C PHE A 408 -2.33 20.90 -22.98
N SER A 409 -1.64 21.48 -22.01
CA SER A 409 -0.37 22.14 -22.23
C SER A 409 0.58 21.86 -21.08
N PHE A 410 1.78 21.38 -21.38
CA PHE A 410 2.82 21.17 -20.39
C PHE A 410 3.58 22.46 -20.14
N ASP A 411 3.62 22.91 -18.88
CA ASP A 411 4.20 24.18 -18.47
C ASP A 411 5.63 23.97 -17.97
N ALA A 412 6.55 23.78 -18.92
CA ALA A 412 7.95 23.49 -18.63
C ALA A 412 8.68 24.63 -17.90
N ALA A 413 8.25 25.88 -18.11
CA ALA A 413 8.83 27.06 -17.48
C ALA A 413 8.13 27.45 -16.17
N VAL A 414 7.00 26.80 -15.85
CA VAL A 414 6.16 27.09 -14.68
C VAL A 414 5.67 28.55 -14.66
N CYS A 415 5.38 29.10 -15.85
CA CYS A 415 4.95 30.49 -16.05
C CYS A 415 3.46 30.63 -16.38
N GLY A 416 2.70 29.53 -16.52
CA GLY A 416 1.32 29.56 -16.99
C GLY A 416 0.38 30.41 -16.13
N LEU A 417 0.63 30.54 -14.81
CA LEU A 417 -0.13 31.46 -13.95
C LEU A 417 0.14 32.92 -14.29
N GLU A 418 1.40 33.28 -14.50
CA GLU A 418 1.85 34.64 -14.84
C GLU A 418 1.40 35.02 -16.26
N ASP A 419 1.42 34.05 -17.17
CA ASP A 419 0.95 34.18 -18.56
C ASP A 419 -0.58 34.15 -18.69
N GLY A 420 -1.31 34.01 -17.57
CA GLY A 420 -2.77 34.10 -17.54
C GLY A 420 -3.52 32.85 -18.06
N TRP A 421 -2.89 31.68 -18.09
CA TRP A 421 -3.50 30.44 -18.59
C TRP A 421 -4.72 30.00 -17.77
N ALA A 422 -4.81 30.43 -16.51
CA ALA A 422 -6.00 30.23 -15.68
C ALA A 422 -7.28 30.79 -16.32
N GLY A 423 -7.18 31.87 -17.11
CA GLY A 423 -8.27 32.55 -17.79
C GLY A 423 -8.41 32.21 -19.27
N THR A 424 -7.79 31.13 -19.75
CA THR A 424 -7.87 30.73 -21.15
C THR A 424 -9.31 30.44 -21.57
N THR A 425 -9.76 31.09 -22.64
CA THR A 425 -11.09 30.90 -23.25
C THR A 425 -11.03 30.28 -24.65
N ASP A 426 -9.87 30.40 -25.31
CA ASP A 426 -9.53 29.73 -26.56
C ASP A 426 -8.30 28.86 -26.35
N PHE A 427 -8.47 27.55 -26.55
CA PHE A 427 -7.42 26.55 -26.34
C PHE A 427 -6.70 26.17 -27.64
N ALA A 428 -6.78 27.02 -28.67
CA ALA A 428 -5.97 26.88 -29.86
C ALA A 428 -4.48 26.78 -29.50
N GLY A 429 -3.79 25.77 -30.06
CA GLY A 429 -2.37 25.52 -29.78
C GLY A 429 -2.09 24.64 -28.56
N TRP A 430 -3.11 24.22 -27.81
CA TRP A 430 -2.98 23.18 -26.79
C TRP A 430 -3.21 21.81 -27.41
N ASP A 431 -2.45 20.82 -26.95
CA ASP A 431 -2.60 19.41 -27.33
C ASP A 431 -3.92 18.83 -26.81
N THR A 432 -4.24 17.60 -27.20
CA THR A 432 -5.37 16.86 -26.64
C THR A 432 -4.88 15.84 -25.62
N MET A 433 -5.54 15.76 -24.48
CA MET A 433 -5.27 14.77 -23.43
C MET A 433 -6.57 14.24 -22.88
N ARG A 434 -6.62 12.93 -22.58
CA ARG A 434 -7.78 12.36 -21.89
C ARG A 434 -7.69 12.57 -20.38
N ILE A 435 -8.85 12.72 -19.74
CA ILE A 435 -8.97 12.88 -18.29
C ILE A 435 -9.38 11.60 -17.54
N ASP A 436 -9.56 10.47 -18.26
CA ASP A 436 -9.79 9.13 -17.69
C ASP A 436 -8.51 8.27 -17.67
N ARG A 437 -7.36 8.88 -17.90
CA ARG A 437 -6.05 8.23 -17.89
C ARG A 437 -4.96 9.24 -17.54
N HIS A 438 -3.96 8.83 -16.77
CA HIS A 438 -2.77 9.63 -16.49
C HIS A 438 -2.10 10.12 -17.80
N TRP A 439 -1.60 11.36 -17.86
CA TRP A 439 -0.92 11.87 -19.06
C TRP A 439 0.35 11.08 -19.37
N THR A 440 1.02 10.58 -18.33
CA THR A 440 2.22 9.75 -18.43
C THR A 440 1.98 8.45 -19.19
N LEU A 441 0.78 7.88 -19.05
CA LEU A 441 0.36 6.67 -19.73
C LEU A 441 -0.21 6.94 -21.13
N GLN A 442 -0.30 8.21 -21.54
CA GLN A 442 -0.75 8.66 -22.86
C GLN A 442 0.42 9.12 -23.76
N GLY A 443 1.67 8.94 -23.32
CA GLY A 443 2.87 9.28 -24.08
C GLY A 443 3.56 10.58 -23.66
N GLU A 444 2.98 11.34 -22.72
CA GLU A 444 3.60 12.54 -22.17
C GLU A 444 4.58 12.17 -21.04
N GLY A 445 5.86 12.01 -21.39
CA GLY A 445 6.91 11.57 -20.48
C GLY A 445 7.45 12.63 -19.53
N ARG A 446 7.05 13.90 -19.65
CA ARG A 446 7.57 14.99 -18.79
C ARG A 446 6.97 14.94 -17.39
N ARG A 447 7.66 15.58 -16.43
CA ARG A 447 7.34 15.62 -15.00
C ARG A 447 7.39 17.07 -14.51
N GLY A 448 6.37 17.50 -13.77
CA GLY A 448 6.23 18.90 -13.34
C GLY A 448 4.79 19.40 -13.47
N VAL A 449 4.65 20.60 -14.02
CA VAL A 449 3.37 21.32 -14.10
C VAL A 449 2.76 21.15 -15.49
N ALA A 450 1.48 20.82 -15.51
CA ALA A 450 0.68 20.79 -16.73
C ALA A 450 -0.69 21.43 -16.48
N TRP A 451 -1.31 21.85 -17.57
CA TRP A 451 -2.61 22.51 -17.55
C TRP A 451 -3.58 21.75 -18.44
N TYR A 452 -4.78 21.56 -17.92
CA TYR A 452 -5.93 21.04 -18.63
C TYR A 452 -6.96 22.15 -18.82
N GLY A 453 -7.65 22.19 -19.94
CA GLY A 453 -8.70 23.17 -20.17
C GLY A 453 -9.80 22.67 -21.10
N THR A 454 -11.03 23.10 -20.86
CA THR A 454 -12.14 22.89 -21.78
C THR A 454 -13.22 23.97 -21.64
N SER A 455 -14.05 24.13 -22.67
CA SER A 455 -15.29 24.90 -22.59
C SER A 455 -16.46 23.96 -22.34
N PHE A 456 -17.48 24.44 -21.63
CA PHE A 456 -18.72 23.70 -21.42
C PHE A 456 -19.92 24.65 -21.40
N ASP A 457 -21.11 24.12 -21.73
CA ASP A 457 -22.36 24.85 -21.67
C ASP A 457 -23.15 24.37 -20.44
N MET A 458 -23.28 25.24 -19.45
CA MET A 458 -23.99 24.97 -18.21
C MET A 458 -25.52 25.05 -18.47
N PRO A 459 -26.29 24.01 -18.11
CA PRO A 459 -27.74 24.07 -18.18
C PRO A 459 -28.31 25.06 -17.15
N ASP A 460 -29.56 25.48 -17.35
CA ASP A 460 -30.27 26.24 -16.32
C ASP A 460 -30.56 25.34 -15.11
N THR A 461 -30.08 25.75 -13.95
CA THR A 461 -30.21 25.04 -12.67
C THR A 461 -31.07 25.82 -11.67
N ASP A 462 -31.78 26.86 -12.11
CA ASP A 462 -32.65 27.70 -11.28
C ASP A 462 -31.92 28.26 -10.04
N GLY A 463 -30.64 28.60 -10.21
CA GLY A 463 -29.79 29.14 -9.14
C GLY A 463 -29.41 28.13 -8.06
N ALA A 464 -29.44 26.83 -8.36
CA ALA A 464 -29.03 25.81 -7.41
C ALA A 464 -27.57 25.99 -6.93
N PRO A 465 -27.27 25.69 -5.65
CA PRO A 465 -25.88 25.57 -5.20
C PRO A 465 -25.21 24.39 -5.91
N LEU A 466 -24.04 24.60 -6.49
CA LEU A 466 -23.34 23.58 -7.28
C LEU A 466 -22.06 23.11 -6.59
N GLY A 467 -21.61 21.92 -6.97
CA GLY A 467 -20.29 21.40 -6.66
C GLY A 467 -19.65 20.78 -7.90
N ILE A 468 -18.34 20.92 -8.06
CA ILE A 468 -17.56 20.16 -9.04
C ILE A 468 -16.99 18.94 -8.31
N CYS A 469 -17.36 17.75 -8.75
CA CYS A 469 -16.78 16.50 -8.26
C CYS A 469 -15.61 16.09 -9.15
N PHE A 470 -14.43 16.01 -8.56
CA PHE A 470 -13.25 15.41 -9.18
C PHE A 470 -13.13 13.97 -8.69
N SER A 471 -13.34 12.99 -9.56
CA SER A 471 -13.31 11.59 -9.13
C SER A 471 -11.92 11.11 -8.74
N ALA A 472 -10.85 11.62 -9.38
CA ALA A 472 -9.47 11.50 -8.95
C ALA A 472 -8.52 12.40 -9.76
N VAL A 473 -7.50 12.95 -9.09
CA VAL A 473 -6.38 13.65 -9.71
C VAL A 473 -5.08 13.15 -9.10
N ASP A 474 -4.16 12.68 -9.95
CA ASP A 474 -2.84 12.24 -9.53
C ASP A 474 -1.84 13.41 -9.59
N GLY A 475 -1.85 14.21 -8.52
CA GLY A 475 -1.05 15.42 -8.39
C GLY A 475 -1.76 16.48 -7.55
N LYS A 476 -1.01 17.52 -7.16
CA LYS A 476 -1.63 18.72 -6.59
C LYS A 476 -2.33 19.47 -7.70
N CYS A 477 -3.49 20.06 -7.45
CA CYS A 477 -4.18 20.84 -8.46
C CYS A 477 -4.73 22.18 -7.97
N ASP A 478 -4.93 23.09 -8.93
CA ASP A 478 -5.67 24.33 -8.80
C ASP A 478 -6.80 24.30 -9.84
N VAL A 479 -8.00 24.69 -9.44
CA VAL A 479 -9.20 24.66 -10.29
C VAL A 479 -9.69 26.08 -10.52
N PHE A 480 -9.85 26.45 -11.79
CA PHE A 480 -10.32 27.75 -12.24
C PHE A 480 -11.58 27.58 -13.09
N VAL A 481 -12.57 28.45 -12.86
CA VAL A 481 -13.74 28.59 -13.72
C VAL A 481 -13.82 30.05 -14.14
N ASP A 482 -13.91 30.29 -15.45
CA ASP A 482 -13.88 31.62 -16.07
C ASP A 482 -12.73 32.52 -15.59
N GLY A 483 -11.54 31.93 -15.41
CA GLY A 483 -10.35 32.64 -14.92
C GLY A 483 -10.30 32.84 -13.40
N ARG A 484 -11.39 32.58 -12.67
CA ARG A 484 -11.41 32.68 -11.20
C ARG A 484 -11.04 31.35 -10.57
N LYS A 485 -10.08 31.36 -9.65
CA LYS A 485 -9.78 30.18 -8.83
C LYS A 485 -10.98 29.85 -7.93
N VAL A 486 -11.54 28.65 -8.09
CA VAL A 486 -12.70 28.18 -7.33
C VAL A 486 -12.34 27.12 -6.30
N GLY A 487 -11.20 26.43 -6.46
CA GLY A 487 -10.76 25.43 -5.51
C GLY A 487 -9.35 24.89 -5.78
N GLU A 488 -8.92 23.96 -4.94
CA GLU A 488 -7.63 23.29 -5.03
C GLU A 488 -7.61 21.96 -4.26
N GLN A 489 -6.66 21.10 -4.60
CA GLN A 489 -6.23 19.96 -3.80
C GLN A 489 -4.70 20.00 -3.66
N LYS A 490 -4.18 20.12 -2.44
CA LYS A 490 -2.74 20.29 -2.15
C LYS A 490 -2.09 19.14 -1.38
N LEU A 491 -2.85 18.12 -1.02
CA LEU A 491 -2.27 16.88 -0.51
C LEU A 491 -1.28 16.29 -1.52
N LYS A 492 -0.26 15.62 -0.99
CA LYS A 492 0.74 14.96 -1.85
C LYS A 492 0.06 13.82 -2.61
N ALA A 493 0.56 13.55 -3.82
CA ALA A 493 -0.07 12.59 -4.71
C ALA A 493 -0.07 11.16 -4.14
N ASP A 494 1.01 10.74 -3.46
CA ASP A 494 1.08 9.50 -2.68
C ASP A 494 -0.05 9.34 -1.64
N MET A 495 -0.70 10.44 -1.24
CA MET A 495 -1.83 10.46 -0.29
C MET A 495 -3.19 10.64 -0.95
N SER A 496 -3.28 11.18 -2.16
CA SER A 496 -4.54 11.64 -2.75
C SER A 496 -4.85 11.12 -4.14
N TRP A 497 -3.91 10.44 -4.81
CA TRP A 497 -3.99 10.14 -6.25
C TRP A 497 -5.27 9.42 -6.68
N ALA A 498 -5.87 8.59 -5.81
CA ALA A 498 -7.09 7.83 -6.09
C ALA A 498 -8.34 8.31 -5.36
N LEU A 499 -8.25 9.43 -4.64
CA LEU A 499 -9.34 9.93 -3.82
C LEU A 499 -10.15 10.99 -4.58
N SER A 500 -11.46 10.99 -4.34
CA SER A 500 -12.37 11.99 -4.88
C SER A 500 -12.44 13.22 -3.97
N PHE A 501 -12.62 14.39 -4.56
CA PHE A 501 -12.84 15.63 -3.82
C PHE A 501 -13.83 16.56 -4.51
N PHE A 502 -14.38 17.48 -3.74
CA PHE A 502 -15.35 18.45 -4.21
C PHE A 502 -14.77 19.86 -4.18
N VAL A 503 -15.15 20.65 -5.17
CA VAL A 503 -14.97 22.10 -5.18
C VAL A 503 -16.36 22.74 -5.17
N GLY A 504 -16.69 23.47 -4.11
CA GLY A 504 -17.97 24.17 -4.00
C GLY A 504 -18.05 25.37 -4.93
N LEU A 505 -19.19 25.52 -5.61
CA LEU A 505 -19.55 26.69 -6.40
C LEU A 505 -20.73 27.37 -5.71
N ASP A 506 -20.45 27.99 -4.57
CA ASP A 506 -21.46 28.51 -3.66
C ASP A 506 -22.34 29.62 -4.25
N ASP A 507 -21.81 30.34 -5.24
CA ASP A 507 -22.48 31.39 -6.01
C ASP A 507 -23.27 30.83 -7.22
N GLY A 508 -23.22 29.52 -7.45
CA GLY A 508 -23.76 28.87 -8.64
C GLY A 508 -22.97 29.21 -9.91
N LEU A 509 -23.51 28.78 -11.06
CA LEU A 509 -23.08 29.20 -12.39
C LEU A 509 -24.32 29.63 -13.18
N SER A 510 -24.20 30.72 -13.95
CA SER A 510 -25.25 31.13 -14.86
C SER A 510 -25.47 30.08 -15.95
N PRO A 511 -26.68 30.00 -16.55
CA PRO A 511 -26.87 29.20 -17.75
C PRO A 511 -26.01 29.74 -18.90
N GLY A 512 -25.40 28.86 -19.69
CA GLY A 512 -24.62 29.23 -20.87
C GLY A 512 -23.16 28.81 -20.82
N ARG A 513 -22.34 29.44 -21.67
CA ARG A 513 -20.97 29.01 -21.93
C ARG A 513 -20.01 29.46 -20.83
N HIS A 514 -19.23 28.52 -20.32
CA HIS A 514 -18.18 28.71 -19.32
C HIS A 514 -16.87 28.02 -19.75
N THR A 515 -15.76 28.36 -19.10
CA THR A 515 -14.52 27.59 -19.20
C THR A 515 -14.08 27.05 -17.86
N ILE A 516 -13.49 25.86 -17.88
CA ILE A 516 -12.77 25.27 -16.74
C ILE A 516 -11.33 25.05 -17.13
N VAL A 517 -10.42 25.45 -16.25
CA VAL A 517 -8.98 25.23 -16.38
C VAL A 517 -8.47 24.60 -15.10
N VAL A 518 -7.66 23.56 -15.22
CA VAL A 518 -7.09 22.81 -14.09
C VAL A 518 -5.58 22.76 -14.25
N ARG A 519 -4.85 23.37 -13.32
CA ARG A 519 -3.40 23.21 -13.20
C ARG A 519 -3.13 21.96 -12.38
N VAL A 520 -2.26 21.08 -12.83
CA VAL A 520 -1.83 19.88 -12.10
C VAL A 520 -0.31 19.88 -11.99
N ASP A 521 0.20 19.57 -10.80
CA ASP A 521 1.62 19.60 -10.45
C ASP A 521 2.03 18.28 -9.81
N LYS A 522 2.86 17.51 -10.53
CA LYS A 522 3.48 16.27 -10.04
C LYS A 522 4.75 15.95 -10.81
N SER A 523 5.85 15.77 -10.07
CA SER A 523 7.21 15.61 -10.61
C SER A 523 7.75 14.16 -10.62
N TYR A 524 6.94 13.15 -10.31
CA TYR A 524 7.37 11.75 -10.21
C TYR A 524 6.27 10.79 -10.69
N GLU A 525 6.65 9.55 -11.01
CA GLU A 525 5.74 8.44 -11.39
C GLU A 525 4.69 8.80 -12.45
N ASN A 526 3.43 8.36 -12.27
CA ASN A 526 2.30 8.75 -13.10
C ASN A 526 1.75 10.10 -12.67
N SER A 527 1.05 10.81 -13.56
CA SER A 527 0.49 12.12 -13.22
C SER A 527 -0.73 12.46 -14.05
N GLY A 528 -1.62 13.29 -13.50
CA GLY A 528 -2.72 13.92 -14.24
C GLY A 528 -4.11 13.60 -13.73
N ILE A 529 -5.10 14.20 -14.39
CA ILE A 529 -6.50 13.85 -14.19
C ILE A 529 -6.71 12.49 -14.85
N TRP A 530 -7.16 11.50 -14.09
CA TRP A 530 -7.28 10.12 -14.58
C TRP A 530 -8.62 9.46 -14.26
N ARG A 531 -9.56 10.22 -13.67
CA ARG A 531 -10.96 9.83 -13.57
C ARG A 531 -11.87 11.02 -13.92
N PRO A 532 -13.13 10.75 -14.34
CA PRO A 532 -14.06 11.79 -14.79
C PRO A 532 -14.27 12.93 -13.79
N ILE A 533 -14.73 14.07 -14.33
CA ILE A 533 -15.14 15.24 -13.57
C ILE A 533 -16.62 15.49 -13.88
N THR A 534 -17.41 15.85 -12.87
CA THR A 534 -18.83 16.20 -13.03
C THR A 534 -19.19 17.47 -12.27
N ILE A 535 -20.31 18.08 -12.65
CA ILE A 535 -20.97 19.13 -11.85
C ILE A 535 -22.25 18.52 -11.26
N VAL A 536 -22.44 18.73 -9.97
CA VAL A 536 -23.60 18.25 -9.19
C VAL A 536 -24.39 19.42 -8.60
N ASP A 537 -25.70 19.30 -8.62
CA ASP A 537 -26.69 20.14 -7.94
C ASP A 537 -26.83 19.67 -6.48
N MET A 538 -26.32 20.50 -5.57
CA MET A 538 -26.31 20.24 -4.13
C MET A 538 -27.69 20.46 -3.48
N SER A 539 -28.69 20.96 -4.19
CA SER A 539 -30.07 21.05 -3.68
C SER A 539 -30.82 19.73 -3.74
N VAL A 540 -30.37 18.78 -4.58
CA VAL A 540 -30.98 17.45 -4.69
C VAL A 540 -30.77 16.68 -3.38
N PRO A 541 -31.85 16.22 -2.71
CA PRO A 541 -31.72 15.52 -1.44
C PRO A 541 -31.11 14.12 -1.63
N LEU A 542 -30.21 13.74 -0.72
CA LEU A 542 -29.70 12.38 -0.67
C LEU A 542 -30.81 11.37 -0.36
N PRO A 543 -30.83 10.20 -1.02
CA PRO A 543 -31.57 9.04 -0.55
C PRO A 543 -31.29 8.76 0.94
N PRO A 544 -32.30 8.37 1.75
CA PRO A 544 -32.11 8.17 3.19
C PRO A 544 -30.98 7.20 3.55
N ALA A 545 -30.85 6.10 2.80
CA ALA A 545 -29.77 5.12 3.01
C ALA A 545 -28.37 5.71 2.80
N LEU A 546 -28.19 6.57 1.79
CA LEU A 546 -26.92 7.25 1.53
C LEU A 546 -26.59 8.29 2.60
N ARG A 547 -27.60 9.03 3.07
CA ARG A 547 -27.41 9.97 4.19
C ARG A 547 -26.96 9.23 5.45
N ILE A 548 -27.64 8.12 5.78
CA ILE A 548 -27.27 7.26 6.91
C ILE A 548 -25.84 6.74 6.73
N ALA A 549 -25.50 6.20 5.55
CA ALA A 549 -24.16 5.70 5.27
C ALA A 549 -23.08 6.78 5.50
N GLY A 550 -23.28 8.00 4.99
CA GLY A 550 -22.33 9.10 5.19
C GLY A 550 -22.20 9.54 6.65
N GLU A 551 -23.32 9.78 7.34
CA GLU A 551 -23.32 10.21 8.75
C GLU A 551 -22.69 9.15 9.67
N ARG A 552 -23.03 7.88 9.44
CA ARG A 552 -22.48 6.75 10.18
C ARG A 552 -21.02 6.49 9.87
N PHE A 553 -20.60 6.63 8.61
CA PHE A 553 -19.18 6.51 8.25
C PHE A 553 -18.35 7.55 9.01
N LEU A 554 -18.77 8.82 9.02
CA LEU A 554 -18.05 9.88 9.74
C LEU A 554 -17.98 9.61 11.25
N ASP A 555 -19.08 9.20 11.89
CA ASP A 555 -19.09 8.85 13.32
C ASP A 555 -18.12 7.70 13.63
N VAL A 556 -18.27 6.59 12.90
CA VAL A 556 -17.51 5.36 13.18
C VAL A 556 -16.04 5.54 12.86
N ALA A 557 -15.69 6.13 11.71
CA ALA A 557 -14.30 6.38 11.31
C ALA A 557 -13.56 7.21 12.37
N ARG A 558 -14.21 8.25 12.92
CA ARG A 558 -13.63 9.06 14.01
C ARG A 558 -13.48 8.28 15.30
N ARG A 559 -14.49 7.50 15.70
CA ARG A 559 -14.48 6.72 16.95
C ARG A 559 -13.43 5.62 16.96
N VAL A 560 -13.12 5.02 15.80
CA VAL A 560 -12.07 4.00 15.68
C VAL A 560 -10.70 4.57 15.32
N HIS A 561 -10.61 5.88 15.12
CA HIS A 561 -9.39 6.56 14.66
C HIS A 561 -8.89 5.96 13.32
N PHE A 562 -9.79 5.79 12.36
CA PHE A 562 -9.43 5.36 11.01
C PHE A 562 -8.53 6.43 10.37
N ALA A 563 -7.30 6.05 10.04
CA ALA A 563 -6.26 7.00 9.65
C ALA A 563 -5.75 6.79 8.22
N ASN A 564 -5.64 5.54 7.77
CA ASN A 564 -5.15 5.21 6.42
C ASN A 564 -6.22 4.53 5.58
N ILE A 565 -6.41 5.03 4.35
CA ILE A 565 -7.19 4.34 3.32
C ILE A 565 -6.30 3.64 2.29
N THR A 566 -5.03 4.03 2.16
CA THR A 566 -4.02 3.30 1.39
C THR A 566 -2.72 3.18 2.17
N GLU A 567 -1.78 2.38 1.67
CA GLU A 567 -0.39 2.43 2.14
C GLU A 567 0.18 3.81 1.84
N CYS A 568 0.81 4.40 2.85
CA CYS A 568 1.54 5.65 2.68
C CYS A 568 2.68 5.75 3.68
N TYR A 569 3.70 6.51 3.28
CA TYR A 569 4.85 6.83 4.11
C TYR A 569 4.74 8.30 4.56
N GLY A 570 4.82 8.55 5.87
CA GLY A 570 4.65 9.88 6.46
C GLY A 570 3.37 9.98 7.28
N ASP A 571 2.82 11.19 7.42
CA ASP A 571 1.66 11.49 8.30
C ASP A 571 0.36 10.86 7.76
N PRO A 572 -0.08 9.72 8.36
CA PRO A 572 -1.13 8.87 7.81
C PRO A 572 -2.50 9.55 7.80
N ALA A 573 -2.80 10.31 8.85
CA ALA A 573 -4.12 10.93 9.06
C ALA A 573 -4.50 11.92 7.93
N ARG A 574 -3.52 12.41 7.16
CA ARG A 574 -3.76 13.38 6.08
C ARG A 574 -4.62 12.84 4.95
N GLN A 575 -4.62 11.54 4.68
CA GLN A 575 -5.50 10.97 3.65
C GLN A 575 -6.97 11.07 4.06
N VAL A 576 -7.26 10.63 5.28
CA VAL A 576 -8.62 10.54 5.80
C VAL A 576 -9.14 11.92 6.20
N ASP A 577 -8.41 12.63 7.06
CA ASP A 577 -8.83 13.94 7.58
C ASP A 577 -8.68 15.06 6.56
N GLY A 578 -7.72 14.95 5.64
CA GLY A 578 -7.45 15.98 4.63
C GLY A 578 -8.31 15.87 3.37
N MET A 579 -8.94 14.72 3.10
CA MET A 579 -9.68 14.52 1.85
C MET A 579 -10.92 13.64 1.98
N LEU A 580 -10.80 12.42 2.50
CA LEU A 580 -11.95 11.50 2.53
C LEU A 580 -13.11 12.04 3.40
N LEU A 581 -12.86 12.40 4.66
CA LEU A 581 -13.91 12.92 5.54
C LEU A 581 -14.46 14.25 5.04
N PRO A 582 -13.64 15.24 4.62
CA PRO A 582 -14.14 16.48 4.01
C PRO A 582 -15.04 16.24 2.78
N SER A 583 -14.69 15.27 1.92
CA SER A 583 -15.52 14.92 0.75
C SER A 583 -16.88 14.36 1.16
N ILE A 584 -16.93 13.49 2.18
CA ILE A 584 -18.18 12.96 2.73
C ILE A 584 -19.01 14.07 3.38
N GLU A 585 -18.36 14.97 4.14
CA GLU A 585 -19.04 16.11 4.75
C GLU A 585 -19.63 17.06 3.72
N PHE A 586 -18.90 17.35 2.64
CA PHE A 586 -19.39 18.13 1.53
C PHE A 586 -20.60 17.44 0.89
N PHE A 587 -20.49 16.15 0.59
CA PHE A 587 -21.58 15.35 0.02
C PHE A 587 -22.83 15.35 0.91
N LEU A 588 -22.69 15.28 2.24
CA LEU A 588 -23.83 15.33 3.18
C LEU A 588 -24.58 16.68 3.21
N ARG A 589 -24.04 17.74 2.58
CA ARG A 589 -24.73 19.02 2.40
C ARG A 589 -25.89 18.94 1.40
N HIS A 590 -25.92 17.92 0.54
CA HIS A 590 -27.01 17.70 -0.42
C HIS A 590 -28.40 17.83 0.24
N GLY A 591 -29.28 18.63 -0.35
CA GLY A 591 -30.65 18.87 0.12
C GLY A 591 -30.79 19.64 1.43
N LYS A 592 -29.70 20.16 2.00
CA LYS A 592 -29.78 21.13 3.11
C LYS A 592 -29.98 22.52 2.52
N LYS A 593 -31.05 23.22 2.90
CA LYS A 593 -31.20 24.64 2.58
C LYS A 593 -30.10 25.42 3.32
N LYS A 594 -29.41 26.32 2.60
CA LYS A 594 -28.47 27.28 3.21
C LYS A 594 -29.18 28.14 4.25
#